data_AF-A0A955N3H9-F1
#
_entry.id   AF-A0A955N3H9-F1
#
_cell.length_a   1.000
_cell.length_b   1.000
_cell.length_c   1.000
_cell.angle_alpha   90.00
_cell.angle_beta   90.00
_cell.angle_gamma   90.00
#
_symmetry.space_group_name_H-M   'P 1'
#
loop_
_entity.id
_entity.type
_entity.pdbx_description
1 polymer ?
#
loop_
_entity_poly.entity_id
_entity_poly.type
_entity_poly.pdbx_seq_one_letter_code
_entity_poly.pdbx_strand_id
1 'polypeptide(L)'
;AIFRSYEELFPGKAGTKRKPDRSKSPHLFSIFLDPSKSVKSSKSVSFAFDLKVLVPDYVVDGLLFMKRHYEGGFIYRQLILVEAFPDKGSPSGWRIKYGFQDMNPGKPGKDAETRPVIKGKPGAGIAFDIPIEQNARPGLVGTLRIEARPWA
;
A
#
# COMPACT_ATOMS: atom_id res chain seq x y z
N ALA A 1 -6.26 -10.11 -11.85
CA ALA A 1 -6.05 -8.65 -11.69
C ALA A 1 -7.43 -7.99 -11.60
N ILE A 2 -7.60 -6.98 -10.75
CA ILE A 2 -8.82 -6.17 -10.76
C ILE A 2 -8.62 -5.10 -11.84
N PHE A 3 -9.26 -5.27 -12.99
CA PHE A 3 -9.24 -4.26 -14.04
C PHE A 3 -10.22 -3.15 -13.68
N ARG A 4 -9.71 -1.92 -13.64
CA ARG A 4 -10.50 -0.70 -13.48
C ARG A 4 -10.03 0.29 -14.54
N SER A 5 -10.98 0.97 -15.18
CA SER A 5 -10.60 2.09 -16.04
C SER A 5 -10.13 3.27 -15.22
N TYR A 6 -9.40 4.18 -15.85
CA TYR A 6 -8.99 5.43 -15.21
C TYR A 6 -10.22 6.26 -14.81
N GLU A 7 -11.28 6.24 -15.62
CA GLU A 7 -12.56 6.93 -15.37
C GLU A 7 -13.30 6.39 -14.16
N GLU A 8 -13.22 5.08 -13.90
CA GLU A 8 -13.81 4.48 -12.71
C GLU A 8 -13.05 4.90 -11.44
N LEU A 9 -11.72 4.92 -11.49
CA LEU A 9 -10.88 5.30 -10.34
C LEU A 9 -10.90 6.81 -10.08
N PHE A 10 -10.97 7.60 -11.15
CA PHE A 10 -10.88 9.05 -11.15
C PHE A 10 -11.99 9.63 -12.03
N PRO A 11 -13.24 9.70 -11.51
CA PRO A 11 -14.35 10.28 -12.24
C PRO A 11 -14.19 11.80 -12.42
N GLY A 12 -14.75 12.33 -13.50
CA GLY A 12 -14.78 13.77 -13.79
C GLY A 12 -14.30 14.11 -15.20
N LYS A 13 -14.20 15.42 -15.48
CA LYS A 13 -13.83 15.94 -16.81
C LYS A 13 -12.37 15.63 -17.15
N ALA A 14 -12.09 15.30 -18.42
CA ALA A 14 -10.70 15.18 -18.91
C ALA A 14 -9.92 16.49 -18.80
N GLY A 15 -8.61 16.39 -18.57
CA GLY A 15 -7.72 17.55 -18.41
C GLY A 15 -7.82 18.30 -17.09
N THR A 16 -8.64 17.83 -16.13
CA THR A 16 -8.77 18.46 -14.80
C THR A 16 -8.14 17.59 -13.70
N LYS A 17 -7.90 18.20 -12.53
CA LYS A 17 -7.53 17.45 -11.33
C LYS A 17 -8.78 16.71 -10.81
N ARG A 18 -8.84 15.40 -11.06
CA ARG A 18 -9.95 14.54 -10.65
C ARG A 18 -9.74 14.04 -9.22
N LYS A 19 -10.80 14.03 -8.41
CA LYS A 19 -10.75 13.41 -7.07
C LYS A 19 -10.90 11.88 -7.25
N PRO A 20 -10.09 11.07 -6.56
CA PRO A 20 -10.24 9.62 -6.62
C PRO A 20 -11.54 9.15 -5.95
N ASP A 21 -12.26 8.23 -6.58
CA ASP A 21 -13.35 7.51 -5.95
C ASP A 21 -12.78 6.40 -5.06
N ARG A 22 -12.85 6.60 -3.75
CA ARG A 22 -12.30 5.66 -2.76
C ARG A 22 -13.08 4.35 -2.67
N SER A 23 -14.33 4.32 -3.12
CA SER A 23 -15.10 3.07 -3.22
C SER A 23 -14.56 2.13 -4.31
N LYS A 24 -13.75 2.67 -5.23
CA LYS A 24 -13.14 1.95 -6.35
C LYS A 24 -11.67 1.59 -6.10
N SER A 25 -11.12 1.93 -4.93
CA SER A 25 -9.76 1.54 -4.56
C SER A 25 -9.59 0.01 -4.60
N PRO A 26 -8.61 -0.52 -5.35
CA PRO A 26 -8.43 -1.95 -5.47
C PRO A 26 -7.94 -2.56 -4.15
N HIS A 27 -8.54 -3.68 -3.76
CA HIS A 27 -7.99 -4.52 -2.71
C HIS A 27 -6.84 -5.35 -3.30
N LEU A 28 -5.62 -5.14 -2.79
CA LEU A 28 -4.42 -5.74 -3.36
C LEU A 28 -4.16 -7.16 -2.86
N PHE A 29 -4.26 -7.38 -1.55
CA PHE A 29 -4.00 -8.67 -0.92
C PHE A 29 -4.54 -8.72 0.50
N SER A 30 -4.69 -9.93 1.04
CA SER A 30 -4.86 -10.18 2.46
C SER A 30 -3.82 -11.20 2.91
N ILE A 31 -3.38 -11.11 4.16
CA ILE A 31 -2.43 -12.04 4.76
C ILE A 31 -2.85 -12.37 6.19
N PHE A 32 -2.40 -13.53 6.66
CA PHE A 32 -2.68 -14.05 7.99
C PHE A 32 -1.34 -14.27 8.72
N LEU A 33 -1.04 -13.43 9.72
CA LEU A 33 0.11 -13.50 10.63
C LEU A 33 -0.27 -14.07 12.02
N ASP A 34 0.44 -15.10 12.47
CA ASP A 34 0.27 -15.70 13.81
C ASP A 34 1.48 -15.38 14.72
N PRO A 35 1.33 -14.48 15.71
CA PRO A 35 2.40 -14.13 16.64
C PRO A 35 2.91 -15.30 17.49
N SER A 36 2.11 -16.35 17.69
CA SER A 36 2.54 -17.54 18.44
C SER A 36 3.63 -18.31 17.70
N LYS A 37 3.70 -18.17 16.37
CA LYS A 37 4.72 -18.77 15.51
C LYS A 37 5.95 -17.89 15.31
N SER A 38 5.98 -16.71 15.91
CA SER A 38 7.15 -15.85 15.85
C SER A 38 8.33 -16.47 16.58
N VAL A 39 9.47 -16.52 15.89
CA VAL A 39 10.78 -16.95 16.43
C VAL A 39 11.50 -15.82 17.18
N LYS A 40 10.96 -14.59 17.17
CA LYS A 40 11.53 -13.46 17.92
C LYS A 40 11.01 -13.46 19.36
N SER A 41 11.88 -13.07 20.29
CA SER A 41 11.50 -12.89 21.71
C SER A 41 10.41 -11.81 21.88
N SER A 42 10.44 -10.78 21.03
CA SER A 42 9.41 -9.72 20.95
C SER A 42 8.03 -10.22 20.51
N LYS A 43 7.93 -11.44 19.98
CA LYS A 43 6.74 -11.97 19.29
C LYS A 43 6.29 -11.08 18.13
N SER A 44 7.21 -10.30 17.53
CA SER A 44 6.91 -9.52 16.33
C SER A 44 6.68 -10.42 15.12
N VAL A 45 5.81 -9.98 14.23
CA VAL A 45 5.53 -10.65 12.95
C VAL A 45 5.81 -9.69 11.83
N SER A 46 6.37 -10.20 10.73
CA SER A 46 6.78 -9.38 9.59
C SER A 46 6.35 -10.03 8.29
N PHE A 47 6.12 -9.18 7.30
CA PHE A 47 5.91 -9.60 5.92
C PHE A 47 6.53 -8.56 4.99
N ALA A 48 6.77 -8.96 3.76
CA ALA A 48 7.18 -8.07 2.69
C ALA A 48 6.36 -8.31 1.44
N PHE A 49 6.14 -7.27 0.65
CA PHE A 49 5.43 -7.37 -0.62
C PHE A 49 6.06 -6.44 -1.66
N ASP A 50 6.15 -6.91 -2.91
CA ASP A 50 6.64 -6.13 -4.06
C ASP A 50 5.44 -5.48 -4.74
N LEU A 51 5.31 -4.16 -4.62
CA LEU A 51 4.29 -3.37 -5.30
C LEU A 51 4.83 -2.85 -6.62
N LYS A 52 4.20 -3.30 -7.71
CA LYS A 52 4.55 -2.95 -9.08
C LYS A 52 3.38 -2.26 -9.76
N VAL A 53 3.62 -1.06 -10.30
CA VAL A 53 2.67 -0.35 -11.15
C VAL A 53 3.30 -0.23 -12.52
N LEU A 54 2.66 -0.87 -13.49
CA LEU A 54 3.11 -0.92 -14.88
C LEU A 54 3.05 0.46 -15.52
N VAL A 55 3.92 0.68 -16.51
CA VAL A 55 3.76 1.80 -17.43
C VAL A 55 2.41 1.65 -18.13
N PRO A 56 1.53 2.66 -18.07
CA PRO A 56 0.25 2.60 -18.76
C PRO A 56 0.44 2.65 -20.27
N ASP A 57 -0.29 1.78 -20.98
CA ASP A 57 -0.44 1.87 -22.43
C ASP A 57 -1.43 2.99 -22.76
N TYR A 58 -1.09 3.82 -23.75
CA TYR A 58 -1.98 4.87 -24.23
C TYR A 58 -2.16 4.80 -25.74
N VAL A 59 -3.41 5.06 -26.15
CA VAL A 59 -3.79 5.27 -27.53
C VAL A 59 -4.03 6.76 -27.73
N VAL A 60 -3.38 7.37 -28.72
CA VAL A 60 -3.56 8.77 -29.12
C VAL A 60 -4.13 8.76 -30.55
N ASP A 61 -5.32 9.33 -30.73
CA ASP A 61 -6.03 9.36 -32.03
C ASP A 61 -6.19 7.99 -32.70
N GLY A 62 -6.46 6.95 -31.90
CA GLY A 62 -6.64 5.58 -32.40
C GLY A 62 -5.33 4.82 -32.67
N LEU A 63 -4.17 5.45 -32.48
CA LEU A 63 -2.86 4.84 -32.66
C LEU A 63 -2.16 4.60 -31.33
N LEU A 64 -1.55 3.42 -31.15
CA LEU A 64 -0.77 3.09 -29.96
C LEU A 64 0.47 3.99 -29.88
N PHE A 65 0.61 4.73 -28.77
CA PHE A 65 1.70 5.69 -28.59
C PHE A 65 2.87 5.06 -27.83
N MET A 66 3.87 4.56 -28.58
CA MET A 66 5.01 3.81 -28.02
C MET A 66 6.27 4.65 -27.73
N LYS A 67 6.21 5.98 -27.83
CA LYS A 67 7.43 6.81 -27.72
C LYS A 67 8.02 6.75 -26.31
N ARG A 68 9.22 6.15 -26.18
CA ARG A 68 9.90 5.85 -24.90
C ARG A 68 9.12 4.89 -24.00
N HIS A 69 8.23 4.09 -24.57
CA HIS A 69 7.54 3.01 -23.89
C HIS A 69 8.40 1.73 -23.99
N TYR A 70 8.70 1.13 -22.84
CA TYR A 70 9.21 -0.24 -22.77
C TYR A 70 8.09 -1.11 -22.23
N GLU A 71 7.60 -2.04 -23.06
CA GLU A 71 6.54 -2.96 -22.68
C GLU A 71 6.92 -3.74 -21.42
N GLY A 72 5.98 -3.86 -20.48
CA GLY A 72 6.22 -4.51 -19.18
C GLY A 72 7.08 -3.71 -18.21
N GLY A 73 7.48 -2.47 -18.56
CA GLY A 73 8.15 -1.55 -17.65
C GLY A 73 7.26 -1.13 -16.47
N PHE A 74 7.88 -0.60 -15.41
CA PHE A 74 7.17 -0.11 -14.23
C PHE A 74 7.40 1.40 -14.04
N ILE A 75 6.32 2.15 -13.78
CA ILE A 75 6.42 3.54 -13.28
C ILE A 75 6.69 3.56 -11.79
N TYR A 76 6.40 2.47 -11.08
CA TYR A 76 6.67 2.33 -9.66
C TYR A 76 6.96 0.86 -9.35
N ARG A 77 8.05 0.61 -8.65
CA ARG A 77 8.39 -0.71 -8.12
C ARG A 77 9.06 -0.55 -6.77
N GLN A 78 8.45 -1.11 -5.73
CA GLN A 78 9.02 -1.06 -4.38
C GLN A 78 8.76 -2.37 -3.63
N LEU A 79 9.81 -2.91 -3.02
CA LEU A 79 9.68 -3.96 -2.00
C LEU A 79 9.47 -3.27 -0.64
N ILE A 80 8.29 -3.44 -0.09
CA ILE A 80 7.87 -2.81 1.16
C ILE A 80 7.90 -3.86 2.26
N LEU A 81 8.59 -3.54 3.35
CA LEU A 81 8.66 -4.37 4.56
C LEU A 81 7.74 -3.79 5.62
N VAL A 82 6.99 -4.65 6.31
CA VAL A 82 6.13 -4.27 7.43
C VAL A 82 6.41 -5.21 8.59
N GLU A 83 6.58 -4.66 9.77
CA GLU A 83 6.73 -5.42 11.02
C GLU A 83 5.78 -4.88 12.09
N ALA A 84 5.04 -5.80 12.71
CA ALA A 84 4.13 -5.52 13.79
C ALA A 84 4.70 -6.05 15.11
N PHE A 85 4.74 -5.20 16.13
CA PHE A 85 5.21 -5.50 17.47
C PHE A 85 4.04 -5.48 18.45
N PRO A 86 3.82 -6.53 19.25
CA PRO A 86 2.91 -6.46 20.38
C PRO A 86 3.35 -5.33 21.31
N ASP A 87 2.43 -4.42 21.63
CA ASP A 87 2.68 -3.24 22.45
C ASP A 87 1.42 -2.87 23.23
N LYS A 88 1.39 -3.21 24.52
CA LYS A 88 0.24 -2.95 25.41
C LYS A 88 -0.08 -1.47 25.58
N GLY A 89 0.86 -0.56 25.31
CA GLY A 89 0.65 0.88 25.38
C GLY A 89 0.03 1.48 24.13
N SER A 90 -0.02 0.73 23.03
CA SER A 90 -0.60 1.18 21.76
C SER A 90 -2.14 1.05 21.77
N PRO A 91 -2.91 1.95 21.09
CA PRO A 91 -4.39 1.96 21.08
C PRO A 91 -5.10 0.65 20.71
N SER A 92 -4.38 -0.34 20.19
CA SER A 92 -4.93 -1.68 19.91
C SER A 92 -3.94 -2.79 20.18
N GLY A 93 -2.94 -2.54 21.04
CA GLY A 93 -1.98 -3.57 21.43
C GLY A 93 -0.83 -3.80 20.43
N TRP A 94 -0.68 -2.95 19.40
CA TRP A 94 0.29 -3.15 18.32
C TRP A 94 0.98 -1.86 17.91
N ARG A 95 2.32 -1.88 17.86
CA ARG A 95 3.13 -0.83 17.21
C ARG A 95 3.61 -1.34 15.86
N ILE A 96 3.49 -0.51 14.82
CA ILE A 96 3.81 -0.90 13.45
C ILE A 96 5.03 -0.14 12.96
N LYS A 97 5.95 -0.85 12.31
CA LYS A 97 7.03 -0.27 11.51
C LYS A 97 6.90 -0.68 10.05
N TYR A 98 7.28 0.20 9.14
CA TYR A 98 7.43 -0.12 7.73
C TYR A 98 8.73 0.46 7.14
N GLY A 99 9.12 -0.02 5.97
CA GLY A 99 10.27 0.48 5.24
C GLY A 99 10.26 0.06 3.78
N PHE A 100 11.13 0.70 3.01
CA PHE A 100 11.37 0.38 1.61
C PHE A 100 12.76 -0.25 1.50
N GLN A 101 12.86 -1.36 0.76
CA GLN A 101 14.10 -2.13 0.65
C GLN A 101 15.26 -1.32 0.07
N ASP A 102 14.98 -0.38 -0.83
CA ASP A 102 15.97 0.48 -1.47
C ASP A 102 16.53 1.56 -0.52
N MET A 103 15.78 1.92 0.53
CA MET A 103 16.18 2.91 1.53
C MET A 103 16.89 2.29 2.75
N ASN A 104 16.36 1.18 3.28
CA ASN A 104 16.92 0.52 4.45
C ASN A 104 16.84 -1.00 4.29
N PRO A 105 17.83 -1.61 3.62
CA PRO A 105 17.79 -3.03 3.26
C PRO A 105 17.53 -3.94 4.47
N GLY A 106 16.50 -4.77 4.37
CA GLY A 106 16.17 -5.79 5.37
C GLY A 106 15.64 -5.28 6.72
N LYS A 107 15.36 -3.97 6.88
CA LYS A 107 14.86 -3.41 8.14
C LYS A 107 13.75 -2.36 7.94
N PRO A 108 12.53 -2.59 8.47
CA PRO A 108 11.53 -1.52 8.53
C PRO A 108 12.00 -0.45 9.53
N GLY A 109 12.16 0.79 9.03
CA GLY A 109 12.79 1.89 9.78
C GLY A 109 11.84 2.98 10.25
N LYS A 110 10.63 3.08 9.67
CA LYS A 110 9.66 4.14 9.96
C LYS A 110 8.56 3.59 10.86
N ASP A 111 8.29 4.25 11.99
CA ASP A 111 7.09 3.96 12.79
C ASP A 111 5.85 4.50 12.05
N ALA A 112 4.80 3.67 11.98
CA ALA A 112 3.53 4.06 11.38
C ALA A 112 2.62 4.70 12.43
N GLU A 113 1.91 5.76 12.03
CA GLU A 113 0.82 6.29 12.84
C GLU A 113 -0.39 5.35 12.77
N THR A 114 -0.64 4.64 13.88
CA THR A 114 -1.75 3.69 13.99
C THR A 114 -3.01 4.36 14.51
N ARG A 115 -4.16 3.96 13.99
CA ARG A 115 -5.49 4.39 14.43
C ARG A 115 -6.44 3.19 14.55
N PRO A 116 -7.50 3.24 15.37
CA PRO A 116 -8.51 2.19 15.39
C PRO A 116 -9.19 2.05 14.01
N VAL A 117 -9.45 0.82 13.57
CA VAL A 117 -10.22 0.57 12.33
C VAL A 117 -11.63 1.13 12.45
N ILE A 118 -12.25 0.95 13.62
CA ILE A 118 -13.58 1.47 13.94
C ILE A 118 -13.42 2.49 15.06
N LYS A 119 -13.77 3.75 14.77
CA LYS A 119 -13.72 4.84 15.76
C LYS A 119 -14.63 4.49 16.94
N GLY A 120 -14.09 4.63 18.17
CA GLY A 120 -14.83 4.34 19.40
C GLY A 120 -14.99 2.86 19.75
N LYS A 121 -14.37 1.93 19.00
CA LYS A 121 -14.34 0.49 19.35
C LYS A 121 -12.90 -0.03 19.47
N PRO A 122 -12.24 0.18 20.62
CA PRO A 122 -10.93 -0.40 20.90
C PRO A 122 -10.97 -1.93 20.73
N GLY A 123 -9.89 -2.52 20.19
CA GLY A 123 -9.79 -3.98 19.98
C GLY A 123 -10.40 -4.50 18.67
N ALA A 124 -11.16 -3.69 17.92
CA ALA A 124 -11.68 -4.08 16.60
C ALA A 124 -10.59 -4.21 15.51
N GLY A 125 -9.38 -3.76 15.81
CA GLY A 125 -8.23 -3.77 14.92
C GLY A 125 -7.59 -2.40 14.75
N ILE A 126 -6.46 -2.37 14.04
CA ILE A 126 -5.72 -1.15 13.68
C ILE A 126 -5.76 -0.88 12.19
N ALA A 127 -5.70 0.38 11.83
CA ALA A 127 -5.38 0.86 10.50
C ALA A 127 -4.13 1.72 10.55
N PHE A 128 -3.36 1.71 9.49
CA PHE A 128 -2.25 2.62 9.26
C PHE A 128 -2.08 2.83 7.75
N ASP A 129 -1.35 3.88 7.39
CA ASP A 129 -1.14 4.26 6.00
C ASP A 129 0.35 4.27 5.66
N ILE A 130 0.69 3.82 4.46
CA ILE A 130 2.03 3.93 3.88
C ILE A 130 1.94 4.84 2.64
N PRO A 131 2.55 6.04 2.65
CA PRO A 131 2.62 6.86 1.45
C PRO A 131 3.50 6.19 0.40
N ILE A 132 3.06 6.24 -0.85
CA ILE A 132 3.82 5.77 -2.02
C ILE A 132 3.93 6.89 -3.03
N GLU A 133 5.14 7.15 -3.51
CA GLU A 133 5.41 8.27 -4.39
C GLU A 133 6.55 7.93 -5.38
N GLN A 134 6.34 8.27 -6.65
CA GLN A 134 7.36 8.37 -7.69
C GLN A 134 7.28 9.78 -8.27
N ASN A 135 8.33 10.56 -8.04
CA ASN A 135 8.40 11.96 -8.46
C ASN A 135 8.76 12.13 -9.94
N ALA A 136 9.39 11.14 -10.57
CA ALA A 136 9.63 11.14 -12.01
C ALA A 136 8.32 10.95 -12.79
N ARG A 137 8.24 11.54 -13.99
CA ARG A 137 7.08 11.39 -14.88
C ARG A 137 7.40 10.46 -16.06
N PRO A 138 6.49 9.53 -16.42
CA PRO A 138 5.25 9.18 -15.73
C PRO A 138 5.52 8.53 -14.35
N GLY A 139 4.63 8.80 -13.38
CA GLY A 139 4.82 8.41 -11.98
C GLY A 139 3.50 8.22 -11.25
N LEU A 140 3.59 7.96 -9.95
CA LEU A 140 2.47 7.62 -9.08
C LEU A 140 2.57 8.41 -7.78
N VAL A 141 1.45 8.94 -7.31
CA VAL A 141 1.31 9.41 -5.92
C VAL A 141 0.08 8.74 -5.32
N GLY A 142 0.24 8.14 -4.15
CA GLY A 142 -0.82 7.39 -3.52
C GLY A 142 -0.55 7.04 -2.07
N THR A 143 -1.45 6.23 -1.53
CA THR A 143 -1.38 5.76 -0.15
C THR A 143 -1.87 4.33 -0.12
N LEU A 144 -1.06 3.44 0.43
CA LEU A 144 -1.51 2.11 0.81
C LEU A 144 -2.20 2.24 2.15
N ARG A 145 -3.47 1.83 2.21
CA ARG A 145 -4.21 1.70 3.45
C ARG A 145 -4.17 0.24 3.88
N ILE A 146 -3.69 -0.01 5.09
CA ILE A 146 -3.61 -1.34 5.66
C ILE A 146 -4.52 -1.37 6.88
N GLU A 147 -5.32 -2.43 6.98
CA GLU A 147 -6.09 -2.75 8.18
C GLU A 147 -5.63 -4.12 8.69
N ALA A 148 -5.42 -4.22 10.00
CA ALA A 148 -5.14 -5.48 10.67
C ALA A 148 -6.19 -5.70 11.75
N ARG A 149 -6.82 -6.87 11.72
CA ARG A 149 -7.89 -7.27 12.65
C ARG A 149 -7.55 -8.63 13.25
N PRO A 150 -7.94 -8.91 14.50
CA PRO A 150 -7.97 -10.27 15.02
C PRO A 150 -8.80 -11.16 14.09
N TRP A 151 -8.40 -12.42 13.92
CA TRP A 151 -9.24 -13.40 13.24
C TRP A 151 -10.26 -13.92 14.23
N ALA A 152 -11.50 -14.08 13.76
CA ALA A 152 -12.58 -14.74 14.49
C ALA A 152 -12.55 -16.24 14.22
#